data_AF-A0A8S4B5N5-F1
#
_entry.id   AF-A0A8S4B5N5-F1
#
_cell.length_a   1.000
_cell.length_b   1.000
_cell.length_c   1.000
_cell.angle_alpha   90.00
_cell.angle_beta   90.00
_cell.angle_gamma   90.00
#
_symmetry.space_group_name_H-M   'P 1'
#
loop_
_entity.id
_entity.type
_entity.pdbx_description
1 polymer ?
#
loop_
_entity_poly.entity_id
_entity_poly.type
_entity_poly.pdbx_seq_one_letter_code
_entity_poly.pdbx_strand_id
1 'polypeptide(L)' 'MRKDAPLLLQPTDQRAPSLQPTLRPTATMSDKPDISEVTSFDKSKLKKTETQEKNPLPTKETIEQEKASS' A
#
# COMPACT_ATOMS: atom_id res chain seq x y z
N MET A 1 -37.60 -38.76 66.36
CA MET A 1 -36.47 -39.08 65.46
C MET A 1 -36.70 -38.31 64.16
N ARG A 2 -36.00 -37.19 63.96
CA ARG A 2 -36.07 -36.44 62.70
C ARG A 2 -35.20 -37.22 61.72
N LYS A 3 -35.80 -37.79 60.67
CA LYS A 3 -35.04 -38.43 59.60
C LYS A 3 -34.75 -37.34 58.58
N ASP A 4 -33.48 -36.98 58.48
CA ASP A 4 -32.98 -35.96 57.57
C ASP A 4 -33.34 -36.30 56.12
N ALA A 5 -33.90 -35.32 55.41
CA ALA A 5 -34.14 -35.41 53.98
C ALA A 5 -32.84 -35.04 53.24
N PRO A 6 -32.36 -35.84 52.28
CA PRO A 6 -31.19 -35.44 51.49
C PRO A 6 -31.60 -34.38 50.47
N LEU A 7 -30.90 -33.24 50.45
CA LEU A 7 -31.02 -32.27 49.37
C LEU A 7 -30.48 -32.90 48.08
N LEU A 8 -31.35 -33.10 47.11
CA LEU A 8 -30.98 -33.57 45.78
C LEU A 8 -30.25 -32.44 45.04
N LEU A 9 -28.92 -32.47 45.06
CA LEU A 9 -28.07 -31.61 44.24
C LEU A 9 -28.29 -31.99 42.77
N GLN A 10 -28.94 -31.12 42.00
CA GLN A 10 -29.10 -31.35 40.57
C GLN A 10 -27.74 -31.18 39.87
N PRO A 11 -27.32 -32.11 38.99
CA PRO A 11 -26.14 -31.91 38.17
C PRO A 11 -26.34 -30.69 37.26
N THR A 12 -25.49 -29.69 37.40
CA THR A 12 -25.38 -28.54 36.50
C THR A 12 -25.12 -29.00 35.07
N ASP A 13 -26.01 -28.62 34.16
CA ASP A 13 -25.84 -28.80 32.71
C ASP A 13 -24.62 -28.02 32.22
N GLN A 14 -23.52 -28.74 31.99
CA GLN A 14 -22.32 -28.19 31.37
C GLN A 14 -22.47 -28.26 29.84
N ARG A 15 -23.20 -27.32 29.26
CA ARG A 15 -23.09 -27.04 27.82
C ARG A 15 -22.14 -25.87 27.58
N ALA A 16 -20.86 -26.18 27.41
CA ALA A 16 -19.89 -25.24 26.86
C ALA A 16 -20.30 -24.87 25.41
N PRO A 17 -20.27 -23.59 25.00
CA PRO A 17 -20.46 -23.25 23.60
C PRO A 17 -19.22 -23.67 22.81
N SER A 18 -19.38 -24.68 21.94
CA SER A 18 -18.41 -25.02 20.92
C SER A 18 -18.16 -23.81 20.02
N LEU A 19 -16.95 -23.25 20.09
CA LEU A 19 -16.49 -22.21 19.18
C LEU A 19 -16.29 -22.86 17.80
N GLN A 20 -17.22 -22.63 16.88
CA GLN A 20 -17.02 -23.04 15.49
C GLN A 20 -15.85 -22.23 14.88
N PRO A 21 -14.95 -22.85 14.10
CA PRO A 21 -13.90 -22.12 13.42
C PRO A 21 -14.52 -21.35 12.25
N THR A 22 -14.72 -20.04 12.41
CA THR A 22 -15.10 -19.18 11.29
C THR A 22 -13.90 -19.04 10.35
N LEU A 23 -13.90 -19.81 9.25
CA LEU A 23 -13.09 -19.48 8.09
C LEU A 23 -13.58 -18.14 7.56
N ARG A 24 -12.77 -17.08 7.70
CA ARG A 24 -13.03 -15.79 7.05
C ARG A 24 -12.42 -15.84 5.64
N PRO A 25 -13.22 -15.81 4.56
CA PRO A 25 -12.69 -15.57 3.24
C PRO A 25 -12.76 -14.06 2.99
N THR A 26 -11.63 -13.35 3.00
CA THR A 26 -11.45 -12.12 2.21
C THR A 26 -10.02 -11.60 2.35
N ALA A 27 -9.24 -11.74 1.28
CA ALA A 27 -8.52 -10.63 0.65
C ALA A 27 -7.65 -11.21 -0.46
N THR A 28 -8.18 -11.21 -1.69
CA THR A 28 -7.33 -11.19 -2.88
C THR A 28 -6.60 -9.86 -2.88
N MET A 29 -5.44 -9.78 -2.23
CA MET A 29 -4.52 -8.66 -2.40
C MET A 29 -3.84 -8.87 -3.76
N SER A 30 -4.52 -8.49 -4.82
CA SER A 30 -3.86 -8.32 -6.12
C SER A 30 -2.84 -7.19 -5.93
N ASP A 31 -1.57 -7.56 -5.72
CA ASP A 31 -0.41 -6.69 -5.55
C ASP A 31 -0.11 -5.89 -6.83
N LYS A 32 -1.05 -5.03 -7.24
CA LYS A 32 -0.86 -4.07 -8.31
C LYS A 32 -1.01 -2.68 -7.69
N PRO A 33 0.03 -1.83 -7.74
CA PRO A 33 -0.09 -0.47 -7.24
C PRO A 33 -1.20 0.26 -7.98
N ASP A 34 -1.92 1.14 -7.29
CA ASP A 34 -2.92 1.98 -7.92
C ASP A 34 -2.23 2.98 -8.87
N ILE A 35 -2.59 2.93 -10.15
CA ILE A 35 -2.04 3.77 -11.23
C ILE A 35 -2.96 4.99 -11.48
N SER A 36 -4.11 5.06 -10.80
CA SER A 36 -5.09 6.16 -10.96
C SER A 36 -4.48 7.55 -10.68
N GLU A 37 -3.48 7.61 -9.81
CA GLU A 37 -2.77 8.85 -9.50
C GLU A 37 -1.96 9.37 -10.70
N VAL A 38 -1.39 8.48 -11.52
CA VAL A 38 -0.60 8.87 -12.69
C VAL A 38 -1.47 9.58 -13.74
N THR A 39 -2.74 9.18 -13.87
CA THR A 39 -3.66 9.77 -14.87
C THR A 39 -4.22 11.12 -14.44
N SER A 40 -4.37 11.34 -13.13
CA SER A 40 -5.03 12.52 -12.55
C SER A 40 -4.09 13.53 -11.90
N PHE A 41 -2.78 13.25 -11.89
CA PHE A 41 -1.80 14.12 -11.25
C PHE A 41 -1.74 15.52 -11.87
N ASP A 42 -1.86 16.53 -11.02
CA ASP A 42 -1.74 17.94 -11.41
C ASP A 42 -0.28 18.34 -11.64
N LYS A 43 0.08 18.60 -12.89
CA LYS A 43 1.44 19.00 -13.32
C LYS A 43 1.90 20.31 -12.67
N SER A 44 1.00 21.17 -12.19
CA SER A 44 1.36 22.42 -11.52
C SER A 44 2.07 22.19 -10.18
N LYS A 45 1.88 21.01 -9.57
CA LYS A 45 2.51 20.60 -8.31
C LYS A 45 3.95 20.11 -8.48
N LEU A 46 4.46 20.02 -9.72
CA LEU A 46 5.87 19.70 -9.98
C LEU A 46 6.75 20.90 -9.62
N LYS A 47 7.84 20.63 -8.90
CA LYS A 47 8.88 21.64 -8.64
C LYS A 47 9.47 22.12 -9.96
N LYS A 48 9.65 23.43 -10.09
CA LYS A 48 10.39 24.00 -11.22
C LYS A 48 11.85 23.59 -11.09
N THR A 49 12.40 23.07 -12.17
CA THR A 49 13.82 22.72 -12.28
C THR A 49 14.32 23.23 -13.62
N GLU A 50 15.51 23.83 -13.61
CA GLU A 50 16.25 24.17 -14.82
C GLU A 50 17.06 22.95 -15.24
N THR A 51 16.85 22.46 -16.47
CA THR A 51 17.61 21.33 -17.01
C THR A 51 18.78 21.87 -17.81
N GLN A 52 20.00 21.54 -17.40
CA GLN A 52 21.20 21.86 -18.17
C GLN A 52 21.43 20.81 -19.26
N GLU A 53 21.38 21.23 -20.51
CA GLU A 53 21.79 20.42 -21.64
C GLU A 53 23.32 20.32 -21.69
N LYS A 54 23.86 19.10 -21.60
CA LYS A 54 25.31 18.87 -21.55
C LYS A 54 25.94 18.64 -22.92
N ASN A 55 25.14 18.54 -23.97
CA ASN A 55 25.63 18.29 -25.33
C ASN A 55 24.92 19.16 -26.40
N PRO A 56 24.94 20.49 -26.25
CA PRO A 56 24.42 21.36 -27.29
C PRO A 56 25.30 21.25 -28.54
N LEU A 57 24.69 21.33 -29.72
CA LEU A 57 25.43 21.46 -30.97
C LEU A 57 26.26 22.75 -30.96
N PRO A 58 27.45 22.76 -31.58
CA PRO A 58 28.24 23.98 -31.68
C PRO A 58 27.48 25.05 -32.45
N THR A 59 27.65 26.31 -32.05
CA THR A 59 27.03 27.44 -32.75
C THR A 59 27.81 27.78 -34.01
N LYS A 60 27.17 28.51 -34.95
CA LYS A 60 27.84 29.01 -36.16
C LYS A 60 29.11 29.80 -35.85
N GLU A 61 29.09 30.61 -34.79
CA GLU A 61 30.25 31.37 -34.32
C GLU A 61 31.39 30.45 -33.86
N THR A 62 31.08 29.44 -33.04
CA THR A 62 32.06 28.46 -32.57
C THR A 62 32.72 27.71 -33.74
N ILE A 63 31.92 27.31 -34.73
CA ILE A 63 32.41 26.61 -35.94
C ILE A 63 33.34 27.52 -36.76
N GLU A 64 33.00 28.80 -36.92
CA GLU A 64 33.81 29.76 -37.67
C GLU A 64 35.13 30.08 -36.96
N GLN A 65 35.11 30.20 -35.63
CA GLN A 65 36.31 30.38 -34.81
C GLN A 65 37.27 29.20 -34.94
N GLU A 66 36.78 27.97 -34.83
CA GLU A 66 37.60 26.75 -34.98
C GLU A 66 38.21 26.66 -36.38
N LYS A 67 37.40 26.91 -37.43
CA LYS A 67 37.85 26.89 -38.82
C LYS A 67 38.94 27.93 -39.10
N ALA A 68 38.86 29.11 -38.49
CA ALA A 68 39.86 30.17 -38.66
C ALA A 68 41.14 29.92 -37.84
N SER A 69 41.06 29.07 -36.81
CA SER A 69 42.18 28.73 -35.93
C SER A 69 43.00 27.51 -36.39
N SER A 70 42.59 26.87 -37.50
CA SER A 70 43.25 25.70 -38.10
C SER A 70 44.00 26.05 -39.37
#